data_AF-A0A815W049-F1
#
_entry.id   AF-A0A815W049-F1
#
_cell.length_a   1.000
_cell.length_b   1.000
_cell.length_c   1.000
_cell.angle_alpha   90.00
_cell.angle_beta   90.00
_cell.angle_gamma   90.00
#
_symmetry.space_group_name_H-M   'P 1'
#
loop_
_entity.id
_entity.type
_entity.pdbx_description
1 polymer ?
#
loop_
_entity_poly.entity_id
_entity_poly.type
_entity_poly.pdbx_seq_one_letter_code
_entity_poly.pdbx_strand_id
1 'polypeptide(L)'
;MYMMGKRQVGIPEIFPKKLTYPQLVTPDNVDELRQLILNGSDVHPGGNFVELEDETIRRLLPNNLSQRTACYRYLRTGDYVLVNRQPTLHRPSIQAHMGNFLLHYAQCKSYNADFDGDEMNIHLPQNQLTRTEAAELMITYQHFLIISTILLYIQPVNQASLNLDSKSKFSMKSCPSKSNATNIDLMADTDVIIRHGHLLSGLIDKAHCGSTLASLLHYYYELYGKRCAVDLVTAFSKLFTRFFTILSRIYTWN
;
A
#
# COMPACT_ATOMS: atom_id res chain seq x y z
N MET A 1 19.73 -6.13 16.15
CA MET A 1 19.30 -4.99 15.31
C MET A 1 18.75 -5.57 14.01
N TYR A 2 17.43 -5.78 13.93
CA TYR A 2 16.81 -6.40 12.74
C TYR A 2 16.70 -5.35 11.64
N MET A 3 17.42 -5.56 10.54
CA MET A 3 17.32 -4.74 9.34
C MET A 3 15.92 -4.89 8.74
N MET A 4 15.12 -3.83 8.84
CA MET A 4 13.76 -3.79 8.31
C MET A 4 13.78 -3.66 6.79
N GLY A 5 13.01 -4.50 6.11
CA GLY A 5 12.79 -4.36 4.68
C GLY A 5 11.91 -3.14 4.39
N LYS A 6 12.13 -2.48 3.25
CA LYS A 6 11.35 -1.33 2.74
C LYS A 6 9.82 -1.58 2.51
N ARG A 7 9.27 -2.70 2.98
CA ARG A 7 7.85 -3.10 2.87
C ARG A 7 7.14 -3.13 4.23
N GLN A 8 7.87 -2.84 5.30
CA GLN A 8 7.40 -3.04 6.67
C GLN A 8 7.05 -1.71 7.31
N VAL A 9 5.89 -1.66 7.96
CA VAL A 9 5.47 -0.55 8.83
C VAL A 9 5.39 -1.02 10.24
N GLY A 10 5.69 -0.12 11.16
CA GLY A 10 5.72 -0.37 12.57
C GLY A 10 4.45 -0.16 13.31
N ILE A 11 4.05 -1.20 14.04
CA ILE A 11 2.83 -1.21 14.80
C ILE A 11 3.21 -1.48 16.26
N PRO A 12 3.10 -0.49 17.16
CA PRO A 12 3.40 -0.68 18.58
C PRO A 12 2.55 -1.81 19.16
N GLU A 13 3.09 -2.61 20.10
CA GLU A 13 2.45 -3.83 20.65
C GLU A 13 1.03 -3.64 21.22
N ILE A 14 0.64 -2.39 21.52
CA ILE A 14 -0.69 -2.03 21.99
C ILE A 14 -1.74 -2.12 20.88
N PHE A 15 -1.37 -1.89 19.62
CA PHE A 15 -2.29 -1.87 18.47
C PHE A 15 -2.71 -3.27 17.99
N PRO A 16 -1.81 -4.28 17.89
CA PRO A 16 -2.20 -5.63 17.49
C PRO A 16 -3.26 -6.24 18.39
N LYS A 17 -3.28 -5.89 19.69
CA LYS A 17 -4.28 -6.36 20.66
C LYS A 17 -5.65 -5.68 20.52
N LYS A 18 -5.76 -4.61 19.73
CA LYS A 18 -7.02 -3.90 19.47
C LYS A 18 -7.56 -4.16 18.06
N LEU A 19 -6.69 -4.32 17.08
CA LEU A 19 -7.08 -4.58 15.69
C LEU A 19 -7.33 -6.07 15.47
N THR A 20 -8.55 -6.42 15.10
CA THR A 20 -8.97 -7.79 14.80
C THR A 20 -9.26 -7.97 13.31
N TYR A 21 -9.09 -9.20 12.85
CA TYR A 21 -9.40 -9.63 11.50
C TYR A 21 -10.30 -10.87 11.55
N PRO A 22 -11.49 -10.86 10.91
CA PRO A 22 -12.35 -12.03 10.80
C PRO A 22 -11.71 -13.03 9.84
N GLN A 23 -11.27 -14.16 10.37
CA GLN A 23 -10.76 -15.27 9.56
C GLN A 23 -11.78 -16.40 9.53
N LEU A 24 -12.18 -16.79 8.32
CA LEU A 24 -13.05 -17.94 8.09
C LEU A 24 -12.34 -19.23 8.55
N VAL A 25 -13.09 -20.08 9.26
CA VAL A 25 -12.58 -21.37 9.71
C VAL A 25 -12.61 -22.34 8.52
N THR A 26 -11.46 -22.96 8.27
CA THR A 26 -11.26 -23.99 7.25
C THR A 26 -10.59 -25.20 7.89
N PRO A 27 -10.68 -26.40 7.30
CA PRO A 27 -10.01 -27.59 7.83
C PRO A 27 -8.51 -27.38 8.06
N ASP A 28 -7.86 -26.54 7.24
CA ASP A 28 -6.42 -26.29 7.32
C ASP A 28 -6.02 -25.32 8.43
N ASN A 29 -6.91 -24.40 8.83
CA ASN A 29 -6.60 -23.35 9.80
C ASN A 29 -7.28 -23.53 11.17
N VAL A 30 -8.14 -24.55 11.31
CA VAL A 30 -8.96 -24.76 12.52
C VAL A 30 -8.10 -24.94 13.77
N ASP A 31 -6.98 -25.65 13.67
CA ASP A 31 -6.11 -25.92 14.80
C ASP A 31 -5.35 -24.65 15.23
N GLU A 32 -4.87 -23.87 14.26
CA GLU A 32 -4.22 -22.59 14.50
C GLU A 32 -5.18 -21.59 15.16
N LEU A 33 -6.38 -21.42 14.61
CA LEU A 33 -7.39 -20.51 15.14
C LEU A 33 -7.84 -20.92 16.55
N ARG A 34 -7.92 -22.23 16.83
CA ARG A 34 -8.22 -22.74 18.17
C ARG A 34 -7.13 -22.36 19.17
N GLN A 35 -5.86 -22.49 18.80
CA GLN A 35 -4.74 -22.07 19.66
C GLN A 35 -4.77 -20.56 19.93
N LEU A 36 -5.08 -19.73 18.93
CA LEU A 36 -5.20 -18.28 19.12
C LEU A 36 -6.31 -17.92 20.10
N ILE A 37 -7.43 -18.65 20.09
CA ILE A 37 -8.51 -18.48 21.07
C ILE A 37 -8.07 -18.87 22.48
N LEU A 38 -7.33 -19.97 22.61
CA LEU A 38 -6.82 -20.42 23.90
C LEU A 38 -5.82 -19.43 24.51
N ASN A 39 -5.00 -18.79 23.68
CA ASN A 39 -4.06 -17.74 24.08
C ASN A 39 -4.75 -16.48 24.64
N GLY A 40 -5.99 -16.21 24.19
CA GLY A 40 -6.81 -15.10 24.68
C GLY A 40 -6.31 -13.70 24.25
N SER A 41 -6.60 -12.67 25.06
CA SER A 41 -6.12 -11.28 24.84
C SER A 41 -4.72 -10.99 25.36
N ASP A 42 -4.26 -11.81 26.30
CA ASP A 42 -3.11 -11.45 27.13
C ASP A 42 -1.81 -11.83 26.42
N VAL A 43 -1.84 -12.96 25.69
CA VAL A 43 -0.73 -13.50 24.90
C VAL A 43 -0.92 -13.19 23.42
N HIS A 44 0.10 -12.59 22.80
CA HIS A 44 0.13 -12.30 21.36
C HIS A 44 0.99 -13.34 20.62
N PRO A 45 0.55 -13.92 19.48
CA PRO A 45 -0.74 -13.76 18.81
C PRO A 45 -1.90 -14.51 19.51
N GLY A 46 -3.09 -13.91 19.49
CA GLY A 46 -4.30 -14.46 20.13
C GLY A 46 -5.59 -13.99 19.47
N GLY A 47 -6.74 -14.26 20.09
CA GLY A 47 -8.06 -13.83 19.61
C GLY A 47 -9.18 -14.15 20.61
N ASN A 48 -10.18 -13.27 20.71
CA ASN A 48 -11.22 -13.39 21.74
C ASN A 48 -12.66 -13.37 21.20
N PHE A 49 -12.85 -13.12 19.89
CA PHE A 49 -14.19 -13.02 19.32
C PHE A 49 -14.43 -14.08 18.26
N VAL A 50 -15.68 -14.48 18.13
CA VAL A 50 -16.17 -15.40 17.10
C VAL A 50 -17.45 -14.86 16.55
N GLU A 51 -17.61 -15.06 15.25
CA GLU A 51 -18.87 -14.94 14.56
C GLU A 51 -19.55 -16.31 14.48
N LEU A 52 -20.79 -16.34 14.95
CA LEU A 52 -21.69 -17.47 14.78
C LEU A 52 -22.41 -17.38 13.42
N GLU A 53 -23.10 -18.46 13.03
CA GLU A 53 -23.84 -18.52 11.75
C GLU A 53 -24.98 -17.50 11.64
N ASP A 54 -25.44 -16.96 12.77
CA ASP A 54 -26.46 -15.92 12.87
C ASP A 54 -25.88 -14.49 12.81
N GLU A 55 -24.61 -14.35 12.38
CA GLU A 55 -23.84 -13.10 12.35
C GLU A 55 -23.63 -12.46 13.73
N THR A 56 -23.97 -13.16 14.82
CA THR A 56 -23.73 -12.64 16.17
C THR A 56 -22.27 -12.78 16.57
N ILE A 57 -21.65 -11.66 16.93
CA ILE A 57 -20.28 -11.63 17.44
C ILE A 57 -20.31 -11.90 18.94
N ARG A 58 -19.72 -13.03 19.37
CA ARG A 58 -19.59 -13.38 20.79
C ARG A 58 -18.14 -13.34 21.23
N ARG A 59 -17.89 -12.62 22.34
CA ARG A 59 -16.63 -12.73 23.06
C ARG A 59 -16.62 -14.05 23.81
N LEU A 60 -15.63 -14.89 23.55
CA LEU A 60 -15.55 -16.19 24.19
C LEU A 60 -14.55 -16.18 25.33
N LEU A 61 -14.97 -16.87 26.40
CA LEU A 61 -14.08 -17.23 27.49
C LEU A 61 -13.23 -18.42 27.02
N PRO A 62 -11.96 -18.54 27.50
CA PRO A 62 -11.00 -19.54 27.02
C PRO A 62 -11.50 -21.00 27.03
N ASN A 63 -12.49 -21.31 27.85
CA ASN A 63 -12.92 -22.68 28.16
C ASN A 63 -14.06 -23.24 27.29
N ASN A 64 -14.55 -22.51 26.27
CA ASN A 64 -15.70 -22.96 25.48
C ASN A 64 -15.28 -23.57 24.12
N LEU A 65 -15.37 -24.91 24.04
CA LEU A 65 -14.91 -25.80 22.94
C LEU A 65 -15.87 -25.90 21.73
N SER A 66 -17.04 -25.26 21.79
CA SER A 66 -18.08 -25.39 20.76
C SER A 66 -17.67 -24.69 19.46
N GLN A 67 -17.90 -25.40 18.35
CA GLN A 67 -17.58 -25.05 16.96
C GLN A 67 -17.93 -23.61 16.58
N ARG A 68 -17.06 -22.99 15.77
CA ARG A 68 -17.05 -21.56 15.45
C ARG A 68 -16.91 -21.41 13.94
N THR A 69 -17.78 -20.63 13.30
CA THR A 69 -17.83 -20.47 11.83
C THR A 69 -16.82 -19.43 11.33
N ALA A 70 -16.52 -18.39 12.14
CA ALA A 70 -15.40 -17.48 11.91
C ALA A 70 -14.75 -17.03 13.24
N CYS A 71 -13.42 -16.95 13.29
CA CYS A 71 -12.67 -16.48 14.46
C CYS A 71 -12.02 -15.13 14.16
N TYR A 72 -12.23 -14.14 15.03
CA TYR A 72 -11.52 -12.88 14.98
C TYR A 72 -10.18 -13.03 15.67
N ARG A 73 -9.11 -13.09 14.88
CA ARG A 73 -7.74 -13.09 15.39
C ARG A 73 -7.19 -11.67 15.44
N TYR A 74 -6.26 -11.44 16.36
CA TYR A 74 -5.48 -10.21 16.39
C TYR A 74 -4.57 -10.08 15.16
N LEU A 75 -4.25 -8.84 14.80
CA LEU A 75 -3.31 -8.51 13.75
C LEU A 75 -1.95 -9.16 14.04
N ARG A 76 -1.33 -9.84 13.08
CA ARG A 76 -0.02 -10.50 13.25
C ARG A 76 1.00 -10.00 12.24
N THR A 77 2.28 -10.26 12.50
CA THR A 77 3.35 -10.02 11.55
C THR A 77 3.05 -10.71 10.22
N GLY A 78 3.15 -9.97 9.11
CA GLY A 78 2.80 -10.47 7.77
C GLY A 78 1.40 -10.12 7.26
N ASP A 79 0.55 -9.52 8.10
CA ASP A 79 -0.73 -8.95 7.64
C ASP A 79 -0.51 -7.63 6.89
N TYR A 80 -1.30 -7.39 5.84
CA TYR A 80 -1.25 -6.14 5.11
C TYR A 80 -2.13 -5.10 5.80
N VAL A 81 -1.52 -3.97 6.15
CA VAL A 81 -2.21 -2.80 6.68
C VAL A 81 -2.07 -1.64 5.71
N LEU A 82 -3.08 -0.78 5.70
CA LEU A 82 -3.08 0.42 4.88
C LEU A 82 -2.79 1.61 5.77
N VAL A 83 -1.78 2.38 5.40
CA VAL A 83 -1.29 3.47 6.24
C VAL A 83 -1.53 4.78 5.51
N ASN A 84 -2.13 5.75 6.22
CA ASN A 84 -2.46 7.08 5.74
C ASN A 84 -1.91 8.18 6.66
N ARG A 85 -1.52 9.35 6.13
CA ARG A 85 -1.26 10.57 6.92
C ARG A 85 -2.25 11.68 6.55
N GLN A 86 -2.95 12.25 7.56
CA GLN A 86 -3.82 13.41 7.36
C GLN A 86 -3.02 14.72 7.44
N PRO A 87 -3.42 15.80 6.73
CA PRO A 87 -4.53 15.89 5.77
C PRO A 87 -4.17 15.24 4.42
N THR A 88 -5.00 14.31 3.97
CA THR A 88 -4.76 13.51 2.77
C THR A 88 -5.06 14.29 1.49
N LEU A 89 -4.17 15.20 1.07
CA LEU A 89 -4.43 16.00 -0.14
C LEU A 89 -4.18 15.24 -1.46
N HIS A 90 -3.65 14.00 -1.44
CA HIS A 90 -3.26 13.28 -2.66
C HIS A 90 -3.15 11.74 -2.52
N ARG A 91 -3.11 11.08 -3.69
CA ARG A 91 -3.25 9.64 -3.94
C ARG A 91 -2.14 8.71 -3.37
N PRO A 92 -0.84 9.07 -3.34
CA PRO A 92 0.20 8.22 -2.75
C PRO A 92 0.27 8.27 -1.22
N SER A 93 -0.59 9.08 -0.58
CA SER A 93 -0.63 9.19 0.88
C SER A 93 -1.27 7.97 1.56
N ILE A 94 -1.80 7.00 0.82
CA ILE A 94 -2.30 5.71 1.35
C ILE A 94 -1.59 4.58 0.63
N GLN A 95 -0.83 3.76 1.36
CA GLN A 95 -0.12 2.61 0.79
C GLN A 95 -0.27 1.40 1.69
N ALA A 96 -0.20 0.22 1.08
CA ALA A 96 -0.17 -1.05 1.78
C ALA A 96 1.24 -1.38 2.22
N HIS A 97 1.35 -1.79 3.48
CA HIS A 97 2.56 -2.27 4.09
C HIS A 97 2.30 -3.57 4.81
N MET A 98 3.32 -4.41 4.85
CA MET A 98 3.30 -5.60 5.68
C MET A 98 3.54 -5.18 7.13
N GLY A 99 2.64 -5.56 8.03
CA GLY A 99 2.73 -5.27 9.46
C GLY A 99 3.99 -5.87 10.04
N ASN A 100 4.87 -5.02 10.55
CA ASN A 100 5.96 -5.36 11.46
C ASN A 100 6.07 -4.23 12.51
N PHE A 101 7.20 -4.03 13.19
CA PHE A 101 7.25 -3.16 14.38
C PHE A 101 7.86 -1.74 14.20
N LEU A 102 8.41 -1.33 13.03
CA LEU A 102 8.83 0.08 12.74
C LEU A 102 8.53 0.59 11.30
N LEU A 103 8.25 1.89 11.07
CA LEU A 103 8.15 2.48 9.71
C LEU A 103 9.56 2.73 9.17
N HIS A 104 9.87 2.30 7.93
CA HIS A 104 11.19 2.54 7.35
C HIS A 104 11.34 4.00 6.86
N TYR A 105 12.43 4.69 7.25
CA TYR A 105 12.70 6.11 6.94
C TYR A 105 12.48 6.50 5.46
N ALA A 106 12.87 5.63 4.51
CA ALA A 106 12.68 5.90 3.08
C ALA A 106 11.21 6.09 2.68
N GLN A 107 10.25 5.55 3.43
CA GLN A 107 8.82 5.68 3.14
C GLN A 107 8.23 7.01 3.62
N CYS A 108 8.87 7.69 4.58
CA CYS A 108 8.41 8.95 5.15
C CYS A 108 8.24 10.03 4.08
N LYS A 109 9.10 10.03 3.04
CA LYS A 109 8.97 10.93 1.88
C LYS A 109 7.61 10.83 1.19
N SER A 110 7.12 9.60 0.99
CA SER A 110 5.86 9.37 0.29
C SER A 110 4.63 9.79 1.08
N TYR A 111 4.76 9.86 2.41
CA TYR A 111 3.74 10.37 3.34
C TYR A 111 3.90 11.85 3.66
N ASN A 112 4.93 12.51 3.10
CA ASN A 112 5.38 13.85 3.49
C ASN A 112 5.56 13.98 5.01
N ALA A 113 6.00 12.90 5.66
CA ALA A 113 6.09 12.79 7.10
C ALA A 113 7.52 13.09 7.58
N ASP A 114 7.63 13.78 8.69
CA ASP A 114 8.84 13.95 9.49
C ASP A 114 8.68 13.29 10.87
N PHE A 115 9.80 13.15 11.59
CA PHE A 115 9.83 12.49 12.90
C PHE A 115 9.74 13.52 14.04
N ASP A 116 8.93 14.57 13.87
CA ASP A 116 8.77 15.67 14.83
C ASP A 116 7.48 15.57 15.67
N GLY A 117 6.67 14.51 15.46
CA GLY A 117 5.41 14.29 16.16
C GLY A 117 4.23 13.96 15.24
N ASP A 118 4.47 13.76 13.95
CA ASP A 118 3.45 13.39 12.97
C ASP A 118 2.59 12.18 13.34
N GLU A 119 1.27 12.33 13.18
CA GLU A 119 0.29 11.26 13.37
C GLU A 119 -0.07 10.58 12.04
N MET A 120 -0.13 9.24 12.06
CA MET A 120 -0.54 8.43 10.92
C MET A 120 -1.67 7.48 11.31
N ASN A 121 -2.63 7.30 10.40
CA ASN A 121 -3.73 6.37 10.53
C ASN A 121 -3.36 5.01 9.95
N ILE A 122 -3.74 3.95 10.64
CA ILE A 122 -3.59 2.57 10.18
C ILE A 122 -4.99 1.96 10.01
N HIS A 123 -5.27 1.47 8.81
CA HIS A 123 -6.50 0.80 8.46
C HIS A 123 -6.21 -0.68 8.18
N LEU A 124 -6.95 -1.58 8.84
CA LEU A 124 -6.84 -3.02 8.63
C LEU A 124 -7.97 -3.50 7.72
N PRO A 125 -7.68 -3.96 6.49
CA PRO A 125 -8.69 -4.56 5.61
C PRO A 125 -9.35 -5.77 6.26
N GLN A 126 -10.69 -5.76 6.35
CA GLN A 126 -11.47 -6.84 6.98
C GLN A 126 -11.81 -7.99 6.01
N ASN A 127 -11.89 -7.70 4.71
CA ASN A 127 -12.23 -8.69 3.69
C ASN A 127 -10.98 -9.27 3.04
N GLN A 128 -11.00 -10.58 2.76
CA GLN A 128 -9.90 -11.25 2.05
C GLN A 128 -9.69 -10.67 0.64
N LEU A 129 -10.76 -10.30 -0.06
CA LEU A 129 -10.67 -9.63 -1.36
C LEU A 129 -9.91 -8.30 -1.27
N THR A 130 -10.29 -7.44 -0.31
CA THR A 130 -9.63 -6.14 -0.09
C THR A 130 -8.18 -6.32 0.33
N ARG A 131 -7.85 -7.37 1.10
CA ARG A 131 -6.46 -7.70 1.47
C ARG A 131 -5.62 -8.08 0.26
N THR A 132 -6.14 -8.93 -0.63
CA THR A 132 -5.47 -9.29 -1.89
C THR A 132 -5.31 -8.08 -2.78
N GLU A 133 -6.37 -7.27 -2.94
CA GLU A 133 -6.31 -6.03 -3.71
C GLU A 133 -5.29 -5.04 -3.13
N ALA A 134 -5.22 -4.88 -1.81
CA ALA A 134 -4.23 -4.02 -1.14
C ALA A 134 -2.80 -4.53 -1.36
N ALA A 135 -2.58 -5.84 -1.24
CA ALA A 135 -1.27 -6.46 -1.47
C ALA A 135 -0.80 -6.31 -2.92
N GLU A 136 -1.70 -6.46 -3.89
CA GLU A 136 -1.33 -6.44 -5.30
C GLU A 136 -1.34 -5.04 -5.91
N LEU A 137 -2.16 -4.10 -5.42
CA LEU A 137 -2.31 -2.79 -6.06
C LEU A 137 -1.74 -1.64 -5.26
N MET A 138 -1.62 -1.75 -3.93
CA MET A 138 -1.30 -0.62 -3.06
C MET A 138 0.09 -0.70 -2.42
N ILE A 139 0.85 -1.78 -2.64
CA ILE A 139 2.25 -1.87 -2.19
C ILE A 139 3.12 -0.92 -3.02
N THR A 140 3.99 -0.17 -2.36
CA THR A 140 4.87 0.86 -2.95
C THR A 140 5.62 0.37 -4.20
N TYR A 141 6.17 -0.84 -4.17
CA TYR A 141 6.92 -1.42 -5.29
C TYR A 141 6.05 -1.78 -6.48
N GLN A 142 4.81 -2.17 -6.22
CA GLN A 142 3.92 -2.65 -7.26
C GLN A 142 3.44 -1.50 -8.13
N HIS A 143 3.42 -0.28 -7.60
CA HIS A 143 3.17 0.93 -8.39
C HIS A 143 4.17 1.08 -9.55
N PHE A 144 5.47 0.88 -9.28
CA PHE A 144 6.50 0.95 -10.33
C PHE A 144 6.30 -0.13 -11.41
N LEU A 145 6.00 -1.36 -10.98
CA LEU A 145 5.79 -2.49 -11.89
C LEU A 145 4.54 -2.32 -12.76
N ILE A 146 3.40 -1.96 -12.15
CA ILE A 146 2.12 -1.79 -12.85
C ILE A 146 2.24 -0.68 -13.88
N ILE A 147 2.80 0.46 -13.50
CA ILE A 147 2.97 1.60 -14.41
C ILE A 147 3.91 1.21 -15.55
N SER A 148 5.07 0.61 -15.27
CA SER A 148 6.01 0.14 -16.31
C SER A 148 5.35 -0.84 -17.28
N THR A 149 4.52 -1.76 -16.76
CA THR A 149 3.80 -2.74 -17.57
C THR A 149 2.80 -2.06 -18.51
N ILE A 150 2.04 -1.06 -18.00
CA ILE A 150 1.09 -0.29 -18.82
C ILE A 150 1.82 0.45 -19.94
N LEU A 151 2.95 1.09 -19.63
CA LEU A 151 3.74 1.83 -20.62
C LEU A 151 4.22 0.88 -21.73
N LEU A 152 4.89 -0.20 -21.35
CA LEU A 152 5.39 -1.19 -22.31
C LEU A 152 4.29 -1.86 -23.14
N TYR A 153 3.13 -2.12 -22.53
CA TYR A 153 2.01 -2.77 -23.23
C TYR A 153 1.40 -1.87 -24.33
N ILE A 154 1.33 -0.57 -24.09
CA ILE A 154 0.72 0.40 -25.04
C ILE A 154 1.72 0.80 -26.12
N GLN A 155 3.03 0.65 -25.86
CA GLN A 155 4.06 0.95 -26.83
C GLN A 155 3.93 0.05 -28.08
N PRO A 156 3.84 0.62 -29.30
CA PRO A 156 3.79 -0.16 -30.52
C PRO A 156 5.13 -0.86 -30.79
N VAL A 157 5.04 -2.06 -31.37
CA VAL A 157 6.19 -2.86 -31.77
C VAL A 157 7.02 -2.06 -32.79
N ASN A 158 8.35 -1.97 -32.58
CA ASN A 158 9.33 -1.24 -33.40
C ASN A 158 9.42 0.29 -33.24
N GLN A 159 8.91 0.88 -32.15
CA GLN A 159 9.19 2.29 -31.84
C GLN A 159 10.15 2.48 -30.67
N ALA A 160 10.80 3.66 -30.64
CA ALA A 160 11.73 4.03 -29.58
C ALA A 160 11.03 4.00 -28.22
N SER A 161 11.69 3.40 -27.24
CA SER A 161 11.15 3.32 -25.89
C SER A 161 11.19 4.67 -25.20
N LEU A 162 10.15 4.96 -24.42
CA LEU A 162 10.02 6.23 -23.70
C LEU A 162 11.17 6.41 -22.69
N ASN A 163 11.81 7.58 -22.77
CA ASN A 163 12.70 8.08 -21.72
C ASN A 163 12.15 9.43 -21.25
N LEU A 164 11.95 9.58 -19.94
CA LEU A 164 11.41 10.80 -19.34
C LEU A 164 12.20 11.15 -18.08
N ASP A 165 12.56 12.41 -17.95
CA ASP A 165 13.00 13.03 -16.71
C ASP A 165 12.04 14.18 -16.38
N SER A 166 11.30 14.04 -15.30
CA SER A 166 10.32 15.03 -14.85
C SER A 166 10.41 15.24 -13.36
N LYS A 167 10.10 16.46 -12.90
CA LYS A 167 10.00 16.76 -11.47
C LYS A 167 8.56 16.56 -11.01
N SER A 168 8.36 15.79 -9.95
CA SER A 168 7.06 15.76 -9.27
C SER A 168 6.85 17.03 -8.45
N LYS A 169 5.58 17.40 -8.22
CA LYS A 169 5.24 18.54 -7.35
C LYS A 169 5.58 18.31 -5.87
N PHE A 170 6.10 17.14 -5.50
CA PHE A 170 6.67 16.90 -4.18
C PHE A 170 8.06 17.52 -4.09
N SER A 171 8.11 18.74 -3.55
CA SER A 171 9.35 19.42 -3.20
C SER A 171 9.67 19.15 -1.73
N MET A 172 10.84 18.54 -1.48
CA MET A 172 11.33 18.34 -0.12
C MET A 172 11.72 19.70 0.46
N LYS A 173 10.99 20.17 1.49
CA LYS A 173 11.54 21.17 2.41
C LYS A 173 12.18 20.40 3.57
N SER A 174 13.50 20.33 3.55
CA SER A 174 14.42 19.91 4.62
C SER A 174 14.65 18.41 4.86
N CYS A 175 15.91 18.01 4.67
CA CYS A 175 16.64 17.08 5.55
C CYS A 175 18.04 17.71 5.72
N PRO A 176 18.66 17.67 6.91
CA PRO A 176 19.95 18.32 7.12
C PRO A 176 21.05 17.66 6.29
N SER A 177 22.00 18.50 5.88
CA SER A 177 23.02 18.23 4.87
C SER A 177 24.15 17.29 5.33
N LYS A 178 24.67 16.54 4.34
CA LYS A 178 26.05 16.04 4.16
C LYS A 178 26.57 14.91 5.05
N SER A 179 26.81 13.76 4.41
CA SER A 179 28.07 13.03 4.58
C SER A 179 28.47 12.40 3.24
N ASN A 180 29.79 12.30 3.01
CA ASN A 180 30.44 11.88 1.78
C ASN A 180 30.08 10.44 1.36
N ALA A 181 28.95 10.25 0.70
CA ALA A 181 28.60 8.99 0.05
C ALA A 181 28.82 9.14 -1.47
N THR A 182 29.70 8.30 -2.00
CA THR A 182 29.97 8.12 -3.43
C THR A 182 28.67 8.01 -4.23
N ASN A 183 28.42 8.96 -5.14
CA ASN A 183 27.64 9.00 -6.42
C ASN A 183 26.60 7.91 -6.78
N ILE A 184 26.13 7.11 -5.83
CA ILE A 184 24.87 6.37 -5.86
C ILE A 184 23.97 7.20 -4.96
N ASP A 185 23.78 8.46 -5.35
CA ASP A 185 22.86 9.36 -4.70
C ASP A 185 21.53 8.61 -4.65
N LEU A 186 21.01 8.43 -3.42
CA LEU A 186 19.67 7.94 -3.20
C LEU A 186 18.77 8.83 -4.04
N MET A 187 18.35 8.32 -5.21
CA MET A 187 17.41 8.98 -6.11
C MET A 187 16.31 9.55 -5.24
N ALA A 188 16.27 10.88 -5.14
CA ALA A 188 15.22 11.51 -4.38
C ALA A 188 13.93 11.10 -5.09
N ASP A 189 13.00 10.48 -4.36
CA ASP A 189 11.66 10.09 -4.86
C ASP A 189 10.84 11.28 -5.41
N THR A 190 11.43 12.48 -5.48
CA THR A 190 10.90 13.70 -6.08
C THR A 190 10.96 13.68 -7.60
N ASP A 191 11.95 13.01 -8.20
CA ASP A 191 12.13 13.00 -9.65
C ASP A 191 11.55 11.73 -10.26
N VAL A 192 10.66 11.92 -11.24
CA VAL A 192 10.05 10.86 -12.04
C VAL A 192 10.99 10.52 -13.19
N ILE A 193 11.58 9.34 -13.11
CA ILE A 193 12.57 8.85 -14.06
C ILE A 193 11.99 7.61 -14.75
N ILE A 194 11.76 7.72 -16.06
CA ILE A 194 11.37 6.59 -16.91
C ILE A 194 12.51 6.32 -17.88
N ARG A 195 12.93 5.07 -17.99
CA ARG A 195 13.92 4.62 -18.97
C ARG A 195 13.44 3.38 -19.68
N HIS A 196 13.52 3.40 -21.00
CA HIS A 196 13.05 2.31 -21.84
C HIS A 196 11.62 1.84 -21.52
N GLY A 197 10.72 2.76 -21.16
CA GLY A 197 9.35 2.43 -20.75
C GLY A 197 9.20 1.90 -19.31
N HIS A 198 10.29 1.76 -18.56
CA HIS A 198 10.27 1.37 -17.15
C HIS A 198 10.35 2.59 -16.23
N LEU A 199 9.40 2.70 -15.29
CA LEU A 199 9.45 3.69 -14.22
C LEU A 199 10.46 3.23 -13.15
N LEU A 200 11.57 3.96 -13.03
CA LEU A 200 12.68 3.63 -12.13
C LEU A 200 12.59 4.36 -10.79
N SER A 201 12.09 5.59 -10.80
CA SER A 201 12.00 6.47 -9.62
C SER A 201 10.84 7.44 -9.76
N GLY A 202 10.32 7.90 -8.63
CA GLY A 202 9.35 8.97 -8.52
C GLY A 202 7.88 8.53 -8.52
N LEU A 203 7.02 9.43 -8.03
CA LEU A 203 5.57 9.23 -7.97
C LEU A 203 4.88 9.95 -9.13
N ILE A 204 4.06 9.22 -9.89
CA ILE A 204 3.23 9.81 -10.94
C ILE A 204 2.08 10.59 -10.30
N ASP A 205 2.04 11.89 -10.58
CA ASP A 205 1.02 12.82 -10.09
C ASP A 205 0.10 13.34 -11.22
N LYS A 206 -0.81 14.24 -10.87
CA LYS A 206 -1.74 14.87 -11.83
C LYS A 206 -1.02 15.65 -12.94
N ALA A 207 0.16 16.21 -12.68
CA ALA A 207 0.91 16.95 -13.69
C ALA A 207 1.44 16.02 -14.79
N HIS A 208 1.79 14.78 -14.44
CA HIS A 208 2.26 13.78 -15.38
C HIS A 208 1.14 13.19 -16.25
N CYS A 209 -0.05 12.93 -15.69
CA CYS A 209 -1.18 12.35 -16.45
C CYS A 209 -2.11 13.40 -17.09
N GLY A 210 -1.89 14.69 -16.81
CA GLY A 210 -2.76 15.78 -17.23
C GLY A 210 -2.31 16.49 -18.51
N SER A 211 -2.97 17.61 -18.80
CA SER A 211 -2.70 18.50 -19.95
C SER A 211 -1.48 19.42 -19.76
N THR A 212 -0.60 19.12 -18.80
CA THR A 212 0.59 19.94 -18.57
C THR A 212 1.55 19.75 -19.76
N LEU A 213 2.19 20.82 -20.20
CA LEU A 213 3.16 20.77 -21.29
C LEU A 213 4.37 19.92 -20.84
N ALA A 214 4.89 19.06 -21.73
CA ALA A 214 5.90 18.05 -21.40
C ALA A 214 5.48 17.06 -20.29
N SER A 215 4.16 16.79 -20.14
CA SER A 215 3.68 15.69 -19.32
C SER A 215 3.97 14.34 -19.98
N LEU A 216 3.89 13.26 -19.19
CA LEU A 216 4.00 11.89 -19.70
C LEU A 216 3.01 11.63 -20.86
N LEU A 217 1.80 12.18 -20.77
CA LEU A 217 0.79 12.07 -21.82
C LEU A 217 1.21 12.79 -23.11
N HIS A 218 1.82 13.97 -23.00
CA HIS A 218 2.33 14.72 -24.16
C HIS A 218 3.42 13.93 -24.89
N TYR A 219 4.40 13.40 -24.15
CA TYR A 219 5.45 12.55 -24.73
C TYR A 219 4.88 11.29 -25.38
N TYR A 220 3.89 10.64 -24.77
CA TYR A 220 3.22 9.49 -25.37
C TYR A 220 2.49 9.83 -26.67
N TYR A 221 1.85 11.00 -26.72
CA TYR A 221 1.16 11.49 -27.91
C TYR A 221 2.15 11.80 -29.04
N GLU A 222 3.28 12.45 -28.73
CA GLU A 222 4.30 12.79 -29.73
C GLU A 222 5.04 11.56 -30.26
N LEU A 223 5.38 10.61 -29.40
CA LEU A 223 6.12 9.41 -29.81
C LEU A 223 5.23 8.40 -30.53
N TYR A 224 4.08 8.04 -29.95
CA TYR A 224 3.27 6.91 -30.39
C TYR A 224 1.95 7.31 -31.06
N GLY A 225 1.63 8.61 -31.08
CA GLY A 225 0.43 9.15 -31.70
C GLY A 225 -0.83 9.10 -30.83
N LYS A 226 -1.90 9.64 -31.39
CA LYS A 226 -3.19 9.86 -30.69
C LYS A 226 -3.79 8.60 -30.07
N ARG A 227 -3.73 7.45 -30.77
CA ARG A 227 -4.39 6.22 -30.32
C ARG A 227 -3.75 5.70 -29.03
N CYS A 228 -2.43 5.56 -29.01
CA CYS A 228 -1.68 5.15 -27.83
C CYS A 228 -1.85 6.12 -26.64
N ALA A 229 -1.94 7.43 -26.89
CA ALA A 229 -2.21 8.40 -25.83
C ALA A 229 -3.60 8.21 -25.19
N VAL A 230 -4.63 7.91 -25.98
CA VAL A 230 -5.99 7.62 -25.48
C VAL A 230 -6.00 6.30 -24.70
N ASP A 231 -5.31 5.29 -25.18
CA ASP A 231 -5.19 4.01 -24.49
C ASP A 231 -4.46 4.16 -23.14
N LEU A 232 -3.43 5.02 -23.08
CA LEU A 232 -2.71 5.33 -21.84
C LEU A 232 -3.62 5.98 -20.81
N VAL A 233 -4.35 7.03 -21.20
CA VAL A 233 -5.30 7.71 -20.30
C VAL A 233 -6.40 6.74 -19.85
N THR A 234 -6.86 5.87 -20.73
CA THR A 234 -7.88 4.85 -20.41
C THR A 234 -7.35 3.83 -19.41
N ALA A 235 -6.13 3.33 -19.61
CA ALA A 235 -5.48 2.38 -18.70
C ALA A 235 -5.25 3.00 -17.32
N PHE A 236 -4.72 4.23 -17.26
CA PHE A 236 -4.55 4.97 -16.01
C PHE A 236 -5.88 5.28 -15.33
N SER A 237 -6.92 5.65 -16.07
CA SER A 237 -8.25 5.90 -15.49
C SER A 237 -8.83 4.62 -14.86
N LYS A 238 -8.72 3.47 -15.54
CA LYS A 238 -9.16 2.17 -14.98
C LYS A 238 -8.37 1.81 -13.71
N LEU A 239 -7.05 2.00 -13.73
CA LEU A 239 -6.18 1.76 -12.58
C LEU A 239 -6.57 2.64 -11.40
N PHE A 240 -6.74 3.95 -11.62
CA PHE A 240 -7.11 4.89 -10.58
C PHE A 240 -8.51 4.62 -10.02
N THR A 241 -9.49 4.26 -10.88
CA THR A 241 -10.83 3.90 -10.41
C THR A 241 -10.79 2.67 -9.51
N ARG A 242 -10.02 1.63 -9.86
CA ARG A 242 -9.85 0.44 -9.00
C ARG A 242 -9.24 0.79 -7.65
N PHE A 243 -8.24 1.67 -7.64
CA PHE A 243 -7.65 2.17 -6.40
C PHE A 243 -8.68 2.94 -5.55
N PHE A 244 -9.49 3.81 -6.15
CA PHE A 244 -10.55 4.53 -5.43
C PHE A 244 -11.63 3.60 -4.88
N THR A 245 -11.98 2.53 -5.58
CA THR A 245 -12.92 1.51 -5.05
C THR A 245 -12.35 0.82 -3.80
N ILE A 246 -11.04 0.57 -3.76
CA ILE A 246 -10.40 0.01 -2.56
C ILE A 246 -10.46 1.02 -1.42
N LEU A 247 -10.09 2.27 -1.67
CA LEU A 247 -10.21 3.36 -0.69
C LEU A 247 -11.63 3.53 -0.17
N SER A 248 -12.64 3.51 -1.05
CA SER A 248 -14.03 3.64 -0.61
C SER A 248 -14.42 2.50 0.32
N ARG A 249 -14.02 1.26 0.02
CA ARG A 249 -14.27 0.10 0.90
C ARG A 249 -13.61 0.20 2.29
N ILE A 250 -12.57 1.03 2.42
CA ILE A 250 -11.86 1.24 3.68
C ILE A 250 -12.50 2.37 4.49
N TYR A 251 -13.01 3.40 3.82
CA TYR A 251 -13.61 4.58 4.45
C TYR A 251 -15.13 4.50 4.61
N THR A 252 -15.82 3.54 3.99
CA THR A 252 -17.21 3.22 4.31
C THR A 252 -17.27 2.45 5.63
N TRP A 253 -17.06 3.19 6.72
CA TRP A 253 -17.63 2.87 8.03
C TRP A 253 -18.87 3.75 8.18
N ASN A 254 -20.03 3.20 7.79
CA ASN A 254 -21.36 3.52 8.28
C ASN A 254 -22.29 2.37 7.87
#